data_AF-A0A7C1EZ76-F1
#
_entry.id   AF-A0A7C1EZ76-F1
#
_cell.length_a   1.000
_cell.length_b   1.000
_cell.length_c   1.000
_cell.angle_alpha   90.00
_cell.angle_beta   90.00
_cell.angle_gamma   90.00
#
_symmetry.space_group_name_H-M   'P 1'
#
loop_
_entity.id
_entity.type
_entity.pdbx_description
1 polymer ?
#
loop_
_entity_poly.entity_id
_entity_poly.type
_entity_poly.pdbx_seq_one_letter_code
_entity_poly.pdbx_strand_id
1 'polypeptide(L)'
;MAGSKTRPLLLLAVMIALFLLAMMAIPLTSPASIAAQAFPTLPLATFVTPTFGPSPTFTPLPTFTLSAPRTPGACPQPVNLIPGQLVVVTGGINVRSEPSPSAPLIAYFSEERLVRLIGGPACGGGYNWWQVTGFGGEPGATSGWVIEGNNVGRLFIAPALVVPDDPCYSPLPLAVGDEVIAVTGVRVRNAASLAAYTVTVVPIDGRMTILEGPACFNGINWWRVSTTYPTTGTPVEGWAAEGFPDNYWLQSVDALTGAVEIPCVLPLTLRPGSRVAVNYYDGVPRRLRAEPNVNAQLLLEMPDEIALQIIDGPVCSGGYNWWNVRVISTGYVGWFAEGRPGRYNLEIISR
;
A
#
# COMPACT_ATOMS: atom_id res chain seq x y z
N MET A 1 13.47 -1.09 64.03
CA MET A 1 13.19 0.01 63.10
C MET A 1 12.23 -0.51 62.04
N ALA A 2 10.93 -0.26 62.23
CA ALA A 2 9.87 -0.76 61.37
C ALA A 2 9.06 0.44 60.84
N GLY A 3 9.15 0.69 59.53
CA GLY A 3 8.41 1.75 58.86
C GLY A 3 8.62 1.63 57.35
N SER A 4 7.59 1.99 56.57
CA SER A 4 7.58 2.03 55.10
C SER A 4 7.20 0.74 54.34
N LYS A 5 6.02 0.17 54.64
CA LYS A 5 5.28 -0.68 53.67
C LYS A 5 3.85 -0.24 53.37
N THR A 6 3.35 0.81 54.02
CA THR A 6 1.94 1.26 53.90
C THR A 6 1.68 2.31 52.82
N ARG A 7 2.72 2.96 52.28
CA ARG A 7 2.58 4.00 51.24
C ARG A 7 2.18 3.51 49.82
N PRO A 8 2.67 2.37 49.29
CA PRO A 8 2.33 1.97 47.91
C PRO A 8 0.89 1.42 47.79
N LEU A 9 0.36 0.80 48.85
CA LEU A 9 -1.01 0.27 48.89
C LEU A 9 -2.06 1.38 48.93
N LEU A 10 -1.79 2.49 49.61
CA LEU A 10 -2.71 3.64 49.66
C LEU A 10 -2.78 4.36 48.30
N LEU A 11 -1.64 4.50 47.62
CA LEU A 11 -1.56 5.08 46.28
C LEU A 11 -2.30 4.24 45.24
N LEU A 12 -2.17 2.91 45.31
CA LEU A 12 -2.89 2.00 44.42
C LEU A 12 -4.41 2.04 44.66
N ALA A 13 -4.85 2.11 45.93
CA ALA A 13 -6.26 2.23 46.26
C ALA A 13 -6.88 3.56 45.80
N VAL A 14 -6.15 4.67 45.91
CA VAL A 14 -6.58 5.99 45.42
C VAL A 14 -6.65 6.04 43.89
N MET A 15 -5.69 5.40 43.20
CA MET A 15 -5.69 5.29 41.74
C MET A 15 -6.88 4.47 41.22
N ILE A 16 -7.21 3.36 41.88
CA ILE A 16 -8.38 2.53 41.53
C ILE A 16 -9.68 3.29 41.80
N ALA A 17 -9.77 4.03 42.90
CA ALA A 17 -10.94 4.85 43.22
C ALA A 17 -11.15 5.99 42.20
N LEU A 18 -10.08 6.66 41.76
CA LEU A 18 -10.13 7.70 40.72
C LEU A 18 -10.52 7.12 39.35
N PHE A 19 -10.03 5.92 39.02
CA PHE A 19 -10.38 5.24 37.77
C PHE A 19 -11.86 4.82 37.74
N LEU A 20 -12.40 4.36 38.87
CA LEU A 20 -13.82 4.03 39.02
C LEU A 20 -14.72 5.28 38.98
N LEU A 21 -14.27 6.41 39.54
CA LEU A 21 -15.00 7.68 39.45
C LEU A 21 -15.05 8.23 38.02
N ALA A 22 -13.97 8.06 37.24
CA ALA A 22 -13.91 8.50 35.84
C ALA A 22 -14.82 7.66 34.92
N MET A 23 -15.05 6.38 35.22
CA MET A 23 -15.95 5.50 34.47
C MET A 23 -17.44 5.81 34.71
N MET A 24 -17.79 6.48 35.82
CA MET A 24 -19.18 6.88 36.12
C MET A 24 -19.60 8.22 35.48
N ALA A 25 -18.70 8.93 34.80
CA ALA A 25 -18.94 10.27 34.25
C ALA A 25 -19.08 10.30 32.72
N ILE A 26 -19.49 9.20 32.07
CA ILE A 26 -19.81 9.18 30.64
C ILE A 26 -21.27 9.62 30.48
N PRO A 27 -21.56 10.79 29.88
CA PRO A 27 -22.94 11.19 29.62
C PRO A 27 -23.55 10.24 28.58
N LEU A 28 -24.62 9.54 28.95
CA LEU A 28 -25.47 8.85 27.98
C LEU A 28 -26.14 9.92 27.10
N THR A 29 -25.67 10.08 25.87
CA THR A 29 -26.40 10.83 24.86
C THR A 29 -27.61 10.00 24.42
N SER A 30 -28.80 10.50 24.74
CA SER A 30 -30.06 9.96 24.27
C SER A 30 -30.08 9.93 22.74
N PRO A 31 -30.59 8.86 22.09
CA PRO A 31 -30.91 8.96 20.68
C PRO A 31 -32.00 10.02 20.49
N ALA A 32 -31.79 10.91 19.52
CA ALA A 32 -32.77 11.93 19.16
C ALA A 32 -34.10 11.27 18.78
N SER A 33 -35.18 11.62 19.49
CA SER A 33 -36.53 11.26 19.09
C SER A 33 -36.81 11.82 17.71
N ILE A 34 -36.94 10.95 16.71
CA ILE A 34 -37.50 11.32 15.41
C ILE A 34 -38.97 11.62 15.65
N ALA A 35 -39.31 12.90 15.77
CA ALA A 35 -40.69 13.34 15.70
C ALA A 35 -41.22 12.99 14.31
N ALA A 36 -42.20 12.08 14.25
CA ALA A 36 -42.92 11.77 13.03
C ALA A 36 -43.61 13.06 12.54
N GLN A 37 -43.11 13.63 11.45
CA GLN A 37 -43.79 14.71 10.76
C GLN A 37 -45.05 14.12 10.11
N ALA A 38 -46.21 14.51 10.64
CA ALA A 38 -47.49 14.22 10.03
C ALA A 38 -47.57 14.95 8.67
N PHE A 39 -47.62 14.19 7.58
CA PHE A 39 -47.93 14.75 6.28
C PHE A 39 -49.39 15.21 6.25
N PRO A 40 -49.69 16.40 5.69
CA PRO A 40 -51.07 16.86 5.54
C PRO A 40 -51.82 15.93 4.57
N THR A 41 -52.89 15.32 5.06
CA THR A 41 -53.86 14.58 4.25
C THR A 41 -54.57 15.54 3.30
N LEU A 42 -54.42 15.34 2.00
CA LEU A 42 -55.17 16.04 0.97
C LEU A 42 -56.67 15.71 1.07
N PRO A 43 -57.58 16.69 0.85
CA PRO A 43 -59.01 16.43 0.87
C PRO A 43 -59.44 15.58 -0.33
N LEU A 44 -60.41 14.68 -0.08
CA LEU A 44 -61.04 13.85 -1.11
C LEU A 44 -61.72 14.77 -2.15
N ALA A 45 -61.21 14.76 -3.39
CA ALA A 45 -61.89 15.41 -4.50
C ALA A 45 -63.15 14.63 -4.86
N THR A 46 -64.28 15.33 -4.89
CA THR A 46 -65.57 14.81 -5.36
C THR A 46 -65.51 14.55 -6.87
N PHE A 47 -65.68 13.29 -7.26
CA PHE A 47 -65.77 12.91 -8.67
C PHE A 47 -67.15 13.29 -9.22
N VAL A 48 -67.19 14.29 -10.08
CA VAL A 48 -68.35 14.57 -10.94
C VAL A 48 -68.29 13.60 -12.11
N THR A 49 -69.35 12.83 -12.34
CA THR A 49 -69.47 11.92 -13.48
C THR A 49 -69.79 12.72 -14.74
N PRO A 50 -68.94 12.74 -15.78
CA PRO A 50 -69.29 13.40 -17.03
C PRO A 50 -70.25 12.52 -17.85
N THR A 51 -71.32 13.13 -18.33
CA THR A 51 -72.29 12.53 -19.25
C THR A 51 -71.68 12.42 -20.64
N PHE A 52 -71.65 11.21 -21.21
CA PHE A 52 -71.10 10.94 -22.54
C PHE A 52 -72.02 11.49 -23.65
N GLY A 53 -71.49 12.39 -24.49
CA GLY A 53 -72.08 12.78 -25.78
C GLY A 53 -71.64 11.84 -26.93
N PRO A 54 -72.33 11.87 -28.09
CA PRO A 54 -72.04 10.97 -29.20
C PRO A 54 -70.64 11.21 -29.80
N SER A 55 -69.98 10.08 -30.05
CA SER A 55 -68.58 9.94 -30.47
C SER A 55 -68.29 10.56 -31.84
N PRO A 56 -67.27 11.42 -31.99
CA PRO A 56 -66.77 11.81 -33.31
C PRO A 56 -65.97 10.67 -33.93
N THR A 57 -66.17 10.44 -35.23
CA THR A 57 -65.41 9.48 -36.03
C THR A 57 -63.94 9.93 -36.13
N PHE A 58 -63.05 9.26 -35.39
CA PHE A 58 -61.61 9.49 -35.45
C PHE A 58 -60.98 8.75 -36.64
N THR A 59 -60.25 9.49 -37.46
CA THR A 59 -59.26 9.00 -38.43
C THR A 59 -58.21 8.13 -37.71
N PRO A 60 -57.74 6.99 -38.26
CA PRO A 60 -56.80 6.13 -37.56
C PRO A 60 -55.49 6.88 -37.28
N LEU A 61 -55.18 7.06 -36.00
CA LEU A 61 -53.89 7.57 -35.51
C LEU A 61 -52.79 6.57 -35.90
N PRO A 62 -51.60 7.00 -36.34
CA PRO A 62 -50.48 6.09 -36.58
C PRO A 62 -50.27 5.22 -35.35
N THR A 63 -50.32 3.90 -35.55
CA THR A 63 -50.06 2.94 -34.48
C THR A 63 -48.59 3.06 -34.10
N PHE A 64 -48.30 3.77 -33.01
CA PHE A 64 -47.02 3.62 -32.35
C PHE A 64 -46.98 2.21 -31.78
N THR A 65 -46.26 1.31 -32.46
CA THR A 65 -45.86 0.05 -31.86
C THR A 65 -45.01 0.39 -30.65
N LEU A 66 -45.58 0.24 -29.45
CA LEU A 66 -44.79 0.21 -28.23
C LEU A 66 -43.75 -0.90 -28.43
N SER A 67 -42.48 -0.50 -28.48
CA SER A 67 -41.36 -1.44 -28.46
C SER A 67 -41.56 -2.38 -27.29
N ALA A 68 -41.35 -3.68 -27.53
CA ALA A 68 -41.56 -4.73 -26.54
C ALA A 68 -40.91 -4.36 -25.19
N PRO A 69 -41.53 -4.66 -24.04
CA PRO A 69 -40.91 -4.43 -22.75
C PRO A 69 -39.55 -5.12 -22.73
N ARG A 70 -38.50 -4.33 -22.50
CA ARG A 70 -37.11 -4.79 -22.39
C ARG A 70 -37.08 -5.92 -21.37
N THR A 71 -36.67 -7.11 -21.79
CA THR A 71 -36.58 -8.28 -20.91
C THR A 71 -35.69 -7.92 -19.71
N PRO A 72 -36.19 -7.91 -18.47
CA PRO A 72 -35.35 -7.66 -17.31
C PRO A 72 -34.37 -8.83 -17.17
N GLY A 73 -33.09 -8.60 -17.44
CA GLY A 73 -32.04 -9.61 -17.21
C GLY A 73 -30.98 -9.76 -18.29
N ALA A 74 -31.10 -9.11 -19.45
CA ALA A 74 -30.02 -9.13 -20.43
C ALA A 74 -28.90 -8.14 -20.04
N CYS A 75 -27.70 -8.65 -19.76
CA CYS A 75 -26.53 -7.81 -19.56
C CYS A 75 -26.18 -7.05 -20.84
N PRO A 76 -25.61 -5.83 -20.72
CA PRO A 76 -25.09 -5.11 -21.88
C PRO A 76 -23.99 -5.95 -22.57
N GLN A 77 -23.71 -5.67 -23.85
CA GLN A 77 -22.58 -6.30 -24.51
C GLN A 77 -21.29 -5.93 -23.77
N PRO A 78 -20.49 -6.92 -23.31
CA PRO A 78 -19.29 -6.65 -22.54
C PRO A 78 -18.22 -5.99 -23.39
N VAL A 79 -17.38 -5.19 -22.74
CA VAL A 79 -16.19 -4.65 -23.41
C VAL A 79 -15.19 -5.76 -23.69
N ASN A 80 -14.43 -5.62 -24.78
CA ASN A 80 -13.44 -6.63 -25.15
C ASN A 80 -12.23 -6.56 -24.21
N LEU A 81 -12.29 -7.30 -23.11
CA LEU A 81 -11.17 -7.47 -22.18
C LEU A 81 -10.70 -8.93 -22.17
N ILE A 82 -9.38 -9.11 -22.14
CA ILE A 82 -8.70 -10.41 -22.19
C ILE A 82 -8.17 -10.74 -20.79
N PRO A 83 -8.62 -11.83 -20.14
CA PRO A 83 -8.02 -12.31 -18.91
C PRO A 83 -6.50 -12.46 -19.05
N GLY A 84 -5.75 -12.03 -18.04
CA GLY A 84 -4.30 -11.92 -18.05
C GLY A 84 -3.78 -10.50 -18.25
N GLN A 85 -4.56 -9.61 -18.88
CA GLN A 85 -4.14 -8.22 -19.11
C GLN A 85 -4.27 -7.33 -17.85
N LEU A 86 -3.56 -6.20 -17.86
CA LEU A 86 -3.72 -5.15 -16.85
C LEU A 86 -4.84 -4.20 -17.22
N VAL A 87 -5.64 -3.82 -16.23
CA VAL A 87 -6.78 -2.91 -16.37
C VAL A 87 -6.70 -1.84 -15.30
N VAL A 88 -7.11 -0.62 -15.66
CA VAL A 88 -7.31 0.46 -14.70
C VAL A 88 -8.77 0.42 -14.27
N VAL A 89 -8.97 0.33 -12.97
CA VAL A 89 -10.29 0.40 -12.34
C VAL A 89 -10.41 1.76 -11.67
N THR A 90 -11.48 2.50 -11.94
CA THR A 90 -11.70 3.84 -11.39
C THR A 90 -11.95 3.82 -9.89
N GLY A 91 -11.59 4.90 -9.19
CA GLY A 91 -11.97 5.09 -7.79
C GLY A 91 -13.48 5.19 -7.58
N GLY A 92 -13.92 4.88 -6.36
CA GLY A 92 -15.32 4.83 -5.96
C GLY A 92 -16.01 3.48 -6.24
N ILE A 93 -15.29 2.39 -6.48
CA ILE A 93 -15.87 1.10 -6.87
C ILE A 93 -15.82 0.05 -5.75
N ASN A 94 -16.85 -0.78 -5.72
CA ASN A 94 -16.98 -1.93 -4.84
C ASN A 94 -16.42 -3.19 -5.49
N VAL A 95 -15.66 -3.97 -4.73
CA VAL A 95 -15.17 -5.29 -5.12
C VAL A 95 -15.89 -6.36 -4.30
N ARG A 96 -16.47 -7.34 -4.98
CA ARG A 96 -17.36 -8.34 -4.35
C ARG A 96 -16.82 -9.77 -4.47
N SER A 97 -17.29 -10.65 -3.60
CA SER A 97 -16.89 -12.07 -3.62
C SER A 97 -17.42 -12.83 -4.83
N GLU A 98 -18.54 -12.38 -5.41
CA GLU A 98 -19.23 -13.01 -6.54
C GLU A 98 -19.72 -11.94 -7.54
N PRO A 99 -19.98 -12.31 -8.81
CA PRO A 99 -20.47 -11.38 -9.84
C PRO A 99 -21.96 -11.05 -9.66
N SER A 100 -22.30 -10.43 -8.53
CA SER A 100 -23.68 -10.06 -8.20
C SER A 100 -23.70 -8.78 -7.35
N PRO A 101 -24.66 -7.86 -7.59
CA PRO A 101 -24.80 -6.67 -6.75
C PRO A 101 -25.19 -6.99 -5.30
N SER A 102 -25.73 -8.19 -5.04
CA SER A 102 -26.06 -8.67 -3.69
C SER A 102 -24.93 -9.41 -2.99
N ALA A 103 -23.82 -9.70 -3.69
CA ALA A 103 -22.72 -10.45 -3.11
C ALA A 103 -21.98 -9.64 -2.03
N PRO A 104 -21.41 -10.28 -0.99
CA PRO A 104 -20.59 -9.62 0.02
C PRO A 104 -19.51 -8.71 -0.57
N LEU A 105 -19.33 -7.53 0.03
CA LEU A 105 -18.23 -6.63 -0.29
C LEU A 105 -16.95 -7.16 0.37
N ILE A 106 -15.89 -7.29 -0.41
CA ILE A 106 -14.57 -7.75 0.07
C ILE A 106 -13.52 -6.65 0.02
N ALA A 107 -13.72 -5.62 -0.81
CA ALA A 107 -12.88 -4.43 -0.83
C ALA A 107 -13.63 -3.23 -1.43
N TYR A 108 -13.13 -2.03 -1.14
CA TYR A 108 -13.57 -0.78 -1.77
C TYR A 108 -12.35 -0.04 -2.31
N PHE A 109 -12.38 0.33 -3.58
CA PHE A 109 -11.33 1.16 -4.19
C PHE A 109 -11.75 2.62 -4.09
N SER A 110 -11.14 3.37 -3.18
CA SER A 110 -11.37 4.81 -3.03
C SER A 110 -10.76 5.64 -4.17
N GLU A 111 -9.68 5.13 -4.76
CA GLU A 111 -8.90 5.76 -5.84
C GLU A 111 -8.79 4.80 -7.02
N GLU A 112 -8.32 5.30 -8.16
CA GLU A 112 -8.01 4.44 -9.28
C GLU A 112 -6.94 3.41 -8.93
N ARG A 113 -7.07 2.21 -9.49
CA ARG A 113 -6.19 1.08 -9.22
C ARG A 113 -5.84 0.38 -10.51
N LEU A 114 -4.55 0.15 -10.72
CA LEU A 114 -4.11 -0.84 -11.70
C LEU A 114 -4.21 -2.24 -11.09
N VAL A 115 -4.99 -3.12 -11.72
CA VAL A 115 -5.20 -4.50 -11.27
C VAL A 115 -5.07 -5.45 -12.45
N ARG A 116 -4.82 -6.74 -12.15
CA ARG A 116 -4.78 -7.77 -13.18
C ARG A 116 -6.16 -8.38 -13.34
N LEU A 117 -6.61 -8.47 -14.58
CA LEU A 117 -7.81 -9.21 -14.95
C LEU A 117 -7.51 -10.71 -14.95
N ILE A 118 -8.32 -11.53 -14.29
CA ILE A 118 -8.13 -12.99 -14.22
C ILE A 118 -9.33 -13.80 -14.70
N GLY A 119 -10.50 -13.16 -14.88
CA GLY A 119 -11.71 -13.84 -15.33
C GLY A 119 -12.83 -12.87 -15.67
N GLY A 120 -13.93 -13.41 -16.23
CA GLY A 120 -15.06 -12.65 -16.76
C GLY A 120 -15.11 -12.63 -18.30
N PRO A 121 -16.13 -12.00 -18.90
CA PRO A 121 -17.23 -11.30 -18.24
C PRO A 121 -18.27 -12.29 -17.69
N ALA A 122 -18.70 -12.08 -16.45
CA ALA A 122 -19.84 -12.79 -15.86
C ALA A 122 -21.05 -11.85 -15.79
N CYS A 123 -22.20 -12.31 -16.28
CA CYS A 123 -23.44 -11.54 -16.23
C CYS A 123 -24.16 -11.77 -14.90
N GLY A 124 -24.46 -10.71 -14.16
CA GLY A 124 -25.17 -10.80 -12.88
C GLY A 124 -25.83 -9.50 -12.44
N GLY A 125 -27.11 -9.58 -12.08
CA GLY A 125 -27.89 -8.41 -11.64
C GLY A 125 -28.01 -7.29 -12.69
N GLY A 126 -27.91 -7.62 -13.98
CA GLY A 126 -27.95 -6.66 -15.09
C GLY A 126 -26.61 -5.98 -15.42
N TYR A 127 -25.52 -6.36 -14.75
CA TYR A 127 -24.19 -5.82 -14.97
C TYR A 127 -23.24 -6.91 -15.49
N ASN A 128 -22.26 -6.49 -16.30
CA ASN A 128 -21.09 -7.31 -16.58
C ASN A 128 -20.11 -7.19 -15.43
N TRP A 129 -19.61 -8.32 -14.95
CA TRP A 129 -18.63 -8.40 -13.87
C TRP A 129 -17.34 -8.99 -14.37
N TRP A 130 -16.24 -8.42 -13.88
CA TRP A 130 -14.88 -8.82 -14.22
C TRP A 130 -14.13 -9.21 -12.96
N GLN A 131 -13.49 -10.38 -12.99
CA GLN A 131 -12.71 -10.87 -11.88
C GLN A 131 -11.31 -10.27 -11.96
N VAL A 132 -10.91 -9.58 -10.90
CA VAL A 132 -9.62 -8.92 -10.77
C VAL A 132 -8.84 -9.52 -9.60
N THR A 133 -7.53 -9.39 -9.65
CA THR A 133 -6.61 -9.81 -8.58
C THR A 133 -5.54 -8.75 -8.34
N GLY A 134 -4.73 -8.99 -7.32
CA GLY A 134 -3.62 -8.14 -6.92
C GLY A 134 -4.03 -7.10 -5.89
N PHE A 135 -5.29 -6.72 -5.72
CA PHE A 135 -5.64 -5.81 -4.62
C PHE A 135 -5.63 -6.60 -3.29
N GLY A 136 -4.85 -6.16 -2.30
CA GLY A 136 -4.67 -6.85 -1.01
C GLY A 136 -4.46 -5.84 0.13
N GLY A 137 -4.75 -6.25 1.37
CA GLY A 137 -4.71 -5.41 2.58
C GLY A 137 -5.60 -5.90 3.72
N GLU A 138 -6.60 -6.74 3.42
CA GLU A 138 -7.43 -7.45 4.40
C GLU A 138 -7.24 -8.97 4.33
N PRO A 139 -7.45 -9.71 5.44
CA PRO A 139 -7.34 -11.17 5.46
C PRO A 139 -8.31 -11.83 4.47
N GLY A 140 -7.78 -12.52 3.45
CA GLY A 140 -8.56 -13.31 2.48
C GLY A 140 -8.86 -12.65 1.13
N ALA A 141 -8.54 -11.36 0.95
CA ALA A 141 -8.75 -10.68 -0.33
C ALA A 141 -7.54 -10.89 -1.27
N THR A 142 -7.52 -12.00 -2.02
CA THR A 142 -6.58 -12.24 -3.14
C THR A 142 -7.20 -11.97 -4.50
N SER A 143 -8.53 -12.03 -4.62
CA SER A 143 -9.26 -11.73 -5.86
C SER A 143 -10.72 -11.38 -5.58
N GLY A 144 -11.40 -10.80 -6.56
CA GLY A 144 -12.81 -10.41 -6.44
C GLY A 144 -13.37 -9.82 -7.73
N TRP A 145 -14.64 -9.45 -7.70
CA TRP A 145 -15.41 -9.04 -8.87
C TRP A 145 -15.76 -7.55 -8.82
N VAL A 146 -15.43 -6.85 -9.91
CA VAL A 146 -15.79 -5.44 -10.13
C VAL A 146 -16.80 -5.33 -11.27
N ILE A 147 -17.70 -4.35 -11.19
CA ILE A 147 -18.64 -4.05 -12.27
C ILE A 147 -17.92 -3.37 -13.44
N GLU A 148 -18.28 -3.75 -14.66
CA GLU A 148 -17.74 -3.16 -15.89
C GLU A 148 -18.14 -1.70 -16.05
N GLY A 149 -19.40 -1.39 -15.77
CA GLY A 149 -19.99 -0.09 -15.98
C GLY A 149 -21.38 0.01 -15.38
N ASN A 150 -21.98 1.20 -15.47
CA ASN A 150 -23.35 1.44 -15.02
C ASN A 150 -24.38 1.39 -16.18
N ASN A 151 -25.66 1.49 -15.83
CA ASN A 151 -26.77 1.42 -16.78
C ASN A 151 -26.88 2.62 -17.74
N VAL A 152 -26.07 3.66 -17.56
CA VAL A 152 -25.97 4.83 -18.45
C VAL A 152 -24.70 4.81 -19.31
N GLY A 153 -23.96 3.69 -19.32
CA GLY A 153 -22.83 3.45 -20.21
C GLY A 153 -21.49 4.00 -19.72
N ARG A 154 -21.40 4.48 -18.48
CA ARG A 154 -20.10 4.84 -17.88
C ARG A 154 -19.36 3.56 -17.51
N LEU A 155 -18.18 3.38 -18.08
CA LEU A 155 -17.26 2.30 -17.73
C LEU A 155 -16.46 2.66 -16.48
N PHE A 156 -16.25 1.67 -15.62
CA PHE A 156 -15.39 1.76 -14.43
C PHE A 156 -14.12 0.94 -14.56
N ILE A 157 -14.04 0.13 -15.61
CA ILE A 157 -12.87 -0.65 -16.00
C ILE A 157 -12.49 -0.25 -17.42
N ALA A 158 -11.20 -0.05 -17.64
CA ALA A 158 -10.65 0.15 -18.97
C ALA A 158 -9.38 -0.70 -19.10
N PRO A 159 -9.02 -1.15 -20.32
CA PRO A 159 -7.67 -1.59 -20.58
C PRO A 159 -6.72 -0.53 -20.05
N ALA A 160 -5.69 -0.95 -19.32
CA ALA A 160 -4.64 -0.02 -18.99
C ALA A 160 -4.03 0.44 -20.32
N LEU A 161 -4.32 1.67 -20.71
CA LEU A 161 -3.58 2.31 -21.79
C LEU A 161 -2.17 2.43 -21.26
N VAL A 162 -1.31 1.49 -21.68
CA VAL A 162 0.11 1.76 -21.72
C VAL A 162 0.22 2.85 -22.76
N VAL A 163 0.10 4.12 -22.34
CA VAL A 163 0.63 5.20 -23.14
C VAL A 163 2.07 4.75 -23.42
N PRO A 164 2.53 4.72 -24.68
CA PRO A 164 3.96 4.65 -24.93
C PRO A 164 4.54 5.96 -24.41
N ASP A 165 4.64 6.10 -23.09
CA ASP A 165 5.46 7.10 -22.44
C ASP A 165 6.91 6.68 -22.64
N ASP A 166 7.77 7.69 -22.59
CA ASP A 166 9.23 7.65 -22.71
C ASP A 166 9.85 6.25 -22.60
N PRO A 167 10.68 5.86 -23.59
CA PRO A 167 11.29 4.54 -23.62
C PRO A 167 11.94 4.26 -22.26
N CYS A 168 11.55 3.14 -21.62
CA CYS A 168 12.20 2.72 -20.39
C CYS A 168 13.71 2.67 -20.60
N TYR A 169 14.45 3.04 -19.57
CA TYR A 169 15.90 2.90 -19.57
C TYR A 169 16.28 1.44 -19.79
N SER A 170 17.48 1.22 -20.32
CA SER A 170 18.04 -0.12 -20.40
C SER A 170 17.99 -0.77 -19.00
N PRO A 171 17.33 -1.95 -18.87
CA PRO A 171 17.13 -2.56 -17.57
C PRO A 171 18.44 -3.02 -16.96
N LEU A 172 18.46 -3.17 -15.64
CA LEU A 172 19.56 -3.82 -14.96
C LEU A 172 19.71 -5.25 -15.50
N PRO A 173 20.95 -5.79 -15.55
CA PRO A 173 21.21 -7.15 -16.02
C PRO A 173 20.81 -8.18 -14.95
N LEU A 174 19.53 -8.18 -14.58
CA LEU A 174 18.91 -9.12 -13.65
C LEU A 174 18.19 -10.22 -14.44
N ALA A 175 18.22 -11.43 -13.90
CA ALA A 175 17.52 -12.58 -14.43
C ALA A 175 16.51 -13.14 -13.42
N VAL A 176 15.54 -13.90 -13.93
CA VAL A 176 14.63 -14.67 -13.06
C VAL A 176 15.44 -15.68 -12.25
N GLY A 177 15.19 -15.71 -10.95
CA GLY A 177 15.95 -16.50 -9.98
C GLY A 177 17.04 -15.72 -9.26
N ASP A 178 17.45 -14.56 -9.77
CA ASP A 178 18.47 -13.73 -9.11
C ASP A 178 17.99 -13.28 -7.74
N GLU A 179 18.92 -13.24 -6.80
CA GLU A 179 18.69 -12.58 -5.52
C GLU A 179 19.15 -11.11 -5.64
N VAL A 180 18.32 -10.20 -5.16
CA VAL A 180 18.60 -8.76 -5.13
C VAL A 180 18.36 -8.20 -3.73
N ILE A 181 19.02 -7.12 -3.40
CA ILE A 181 18.79 -6.34 -2.17
C ILE A 181 18.18 -4.98 -2.50
N ALA A 182 17.35 -4.49 -1.59
CA ALA A 182 16.84 -3.14 -1.63
C ALA A 182 17.91 -2.15 -1.09
N VAL A 183 18.35 -1.22 -1.94
CA VAL A 183 19.34 -0.18 -1.56
C VAL A 183 18.71 0.94 -0.72
N THR A 184 17.37 1.01 -0.73
CA THR A 184 16.54 1.95 0.02
C THR A 184 15.27 1.22 0.49
N GLY A 185 14.34 1.91 1.14
CA GLY A 185 12.99 1.37 1.35
C GLY A 185 12.26 1.21 0.01
N VAL A 186 12.13 -0.03 -0.48
CA VAL A 186 11.47 -0.34 -1.76
C VAL A 186 10.05 -0.81 -1.53
N ARG A 187 9.08 -0.11 -2.14
CA ARG A 187 7.68 -0.53 -2.12
C ARG A 187 7.46 -1.66 -3.13
N VAL A 188 6.97 -2.79 -2.64
CA VAL A 188 6.53 -3.92 -3.46
C VAL A 188 5.03 -3.76 -3.70
N ARG A 189 4.65 -3.66 -4.97
CA ARG A 189 3.30 -3.33 -5.42
C ARG A 189 2.59 -4.53 -6.01
N ASN A 190 1.28 -4.45 -6.15
CA ASN A 190 0.52 -5.56 -6.73
C ASN A 190 0.53 -5.63 -8.27
N ALA A 191 0.92 -4.55 -8.94
CA ALA A 191 1.17 -4.49 -10.37
C ALA A 191 2.34 -3.54 -10.66
N ALA A 192 2.93 -3.69 -11.85
CA ALA A 192 4.00 -2.85 -12.36
C ALA A 192 3.50 -1.44 -12.69
N SER A 193 3.23 -0.60 -11.69
CA SER A 193 2.81 0.80 -11.89
C SER A 193 2.91 1.64 -10.63
N LEU A 194 3.08 2.95 -10.80
CA LEU A 194 3.03 3.91 -9.70
C LEU A 194 1.62 4.04 -9.07
N ALA A 195 0.56 3.70 -9.80
CA ALA A 195 -0.83 3.70 -9.31
C ALA A 195 -1.23 2.39 -8.59
N ALA A 196 -0.41 1.35 -8.69
CA ALA A 196 -0.66 0.08 -8.03
C ALA A 196 -0.52 0.18 -6.51
N TYR A 197 -1.34 -0.56 -5.76
CA TYR A 197 -1.28 -0.56 -4.30
C TYR A 197 0.02 -1.21 -3.79
N THR A 198 0.54 -0.72 -2.67
CA THR A 198 1.75 -1.24 -2.02
C THR A 198 1.39 -2.41 -1.10
N VAL A 199 1.78 -3.63 -1.48
CA VAL A 199 1.57 -4.86 -0.70
C VAL A 199 2.46 -4.89 0.53
N THR A 200 3.73 -4.51 0.37
CA THR A 200 4.69 -4.43 1.47
C THR A 200 5.81 -3.43 1.14
N VAL A 201 6.63 -3.11 2.14
CA VAL A 201 7.85 -2.33 1.98
C VAL A 201 9.03 -3.19 2.39
N VAL A 202 9.96 -3.41 1.46
CA VAL A 202 11.23 -4.06 1.74
C VAL A 202 12.16 -2.98 2.27
N PRO A 203 12.61 -3.08 3.54
CA PRO A 203 13.53 -2.10 4.11
C PRO A 203 14.89 -2.18 3.41
N ILE A 204 15.75 -1.19 3.68
CA ILE A 204 17.14 -1.22 3.24
C ILE A 204 17.82 -2.54 3.65
N ASP A 205 18.64 -3.07 2.74
CA ASP A 205 19.30 -4.38 2.79
C ASP A 205 18.34 -5.58 2.78
N GLY A 206 17.02 -5.35 2.62
CA GLY A 206 16.04 -6.41 2.52
C GLY A 206 16.21 -7.20 1.22
N ARG A 207 16.16 -8.53 1.35
CA ARG A 207 16.38 -9.47 0.25
C ARG A 207 15.10 -9.77 -0.51
N MET A 208 15.24 -9.96 -1.81
CA MET A 208 14.18 -10.26 -2.75
C MET A 208 14.71 -11.26 -3.79
N THR A 209 13.87 -12.18 -4.23
CA THR A 209 14.16 -13.06 -5.37
C THR A 209 13.37 -12.59 -6.59
N ILE A 210 14.02 -12.43 -7.74
CA ILE A 210 13.34 -12.08 -8.99
C ILE A 210 12.52 -13.27 -9.49
N LEU A 211 11.23 -13.05 -9.72
CA LEU A 211 10.29 -14.04 -10.26
C LEU A 211 9.97 -13.79 -11.73
N GLU A 212 9.93 -12.52 -12.16
CA GLU A 212 9.48 -12.09 -13.49
C GLU A 212 10.00 -10.68 -13.79
N GLY A 213 10.19 -10.33 -15.06
CA GLY A 213 10.55 -8.98 -15.49
C GLY A 213 11.73 -8.93 -16.48
N PRO A 214 12.13 -7.72 -16.91
CA PRO A 214 11.55 -6.43 -16.52
C PRO A 214 10.26 -6.14 -17.29
N ALA A 215 9.23 -5.67 -16.59
CA ALA A 215 8.04 -5.07 -17.20
C ALA A 215 8.22 -3.55 -17.27
N CYS A 216 8.22 -3.00 -18.47
CA CYS A 216 8.31 -1.55 -18.68
C CYS A 216 6.92 -0.91 -18.53
N PHE A 217 6.78 0.01 -17.57
CA PHE A 217 5.53 0.75 -17.36
C PHE A 217 5.79 2.11 -16.67
N ASN A 218 5.14 3.18 -17.15
CA ASN A 218 5.38 4.57 -16.69
C ASN A 218 6.87 4.98 -16.73
N GLY A 219 7.63 4.56 -17.76
CA GLY A 219 9.06 4.88 -17.89
C GLY A 219 9.98 4.20 -16.86
N ILE A 220 9.47 3.22 -16.11
CA ILE A 220 10.18 2.49 -15.07
C ILE A 220 10.22 1.00 -15.42
N ASN A 221 11.37 0.36 -15.21
CA ASN A 221 11.48 -1.10 -15.23
C ASN A 221 10.97 -1.66 -13.90
N TRP A 222 10.00 -2.55 -13.97
CA TRP A 222 9.42 -3.23 -12.82
C TRP A 222 9.81 -4.70 -12.81
N TRP A 223 10.20 -5.19 -11.65
CA TRP A 223 10.56 -6.58 -11.43
C TRP A 223 9.57 -7.22 -10.47
N ARG A 224 8.99 -8.35 -10.86
CA ARG A 224 8.21 -9.14 -9.92
C ARG A 224 9.17 -9.87 -9.01
N VAL A 225 8.97 -9.74 -7.71
CA VAL A 225 9.85 -10.25 -6.67
C VAL A 225 9.07 -11.04 -5.64
N SER A 226 9.76 -11.99 -5.02
CA SER A 226 9.36 -12.66 -3.78
C SER A 226 10.22 -12.15 -2.63
N THR A 227 9.60 -11.81 -1.50
CA THR A 227 10.29 -11.44 -0.27
C THR A 227 9.57 -12.05 0.92
N THR A 228 10.21 -12.19 2.07
CA THR A 228 9.58 -12.70 3.29
C THR A 228 9.27 -11.57 4.26
N TYR A 229 8.09 -11.57 4.88
CA TYR A 229 7.82 -10.67 6.00
C TYR A 229 8.85 -10.90 7.13
N PRO A 230 9.56 -9.87 7.61
CA PRO A 230 10.59 -10.04 8.64
C PRO A 230 10.05 -10.63 9.95
N THR A 231 8.77 -10.38 10.25
CA THR A 231 8.12 -10.78 11.50
C THR A 231 7.54 -12.19 11.46
N THR A 232 7.03 -12.64 10.31
CA THR A 232 6.32 -13.93 10.20
C THR A 232 7.03 -14.95 9.31
N GLY A 233 8.01 -14.53 8.50
CA GLY A 233 8.67 -15.38 7.51
C GLY A 233 7.77 -15.76 6.33
N THR A 234 6.54 -15.24 6.25
CA THR A 234 5.60 -15.56 5.17
C THR A 234 6.08 -14.95 3.86
N PRO A 235 6.14 -15.71 2.75
CA PRO A 235 6.49 -15.15 1.45
C PRO A 235 5.38 -14.21 0.95
N VAL A 236 5.81 -13.11 0.34
CA VAL A 236 4.99 -12.07 -0.25
C VAL A 236 5.54 -11.78 -1.63
N GLU A 237 4.66 -11.77 -2.62
CA GLU A 237 5.02 -11.46 -3.99
C GLU A 237 4.45 -10.11 -4.42
N GLY A 238 5.17 -9.43 -5.31
CA GLY A 238 4.68 -8.24 -5.98
C GLY A 238 5.74 -7.63 -6.89
N TRP A 239 5.52 -6.41 -7.36
CA TRP A 239 6.35 -5.68 -8.30
C TRP A 239 7.14 -4.59 -7.58
N ALA A 240 8.46 -4.71 -7.61
CA ALA A 240 9.40 -3.70 -7.17
C ALA A 240 9.88 -2.87 -8.35
N ALA A 241 9.99 -1.56 -8.16
CA ALA A 241 10.58 -0.68 -9.17
C ALA A 241 12.10 -0.79 -9.14
N GLU A 242 12.72 -0.88 -10.30
CA GLU A 242 14.19 -0.91 -10.48
C GLU A 242 14.85 0.40 -10.05
N GLY A 243 14.18 1.53 -10.33
CA GLY A 243 14.74 2.88 -10.20
C GLY A 243 15.11 3.46 -11.57
N PHE A 244 16.13 4.32 -11.60
CA PHE A 244 16.61 5.02 -12.79
C PHE A 244 18.15 4.95 -12.85
N PRO A 245 18.80 5.21 -14.02
CA PRO A 245 20.26 5.12 -14.17
C PRO A 245 21.11 5.79 -13.09
N ASP A 246 20.65 6.93 -12.56
CA ASP A 246 21.35 7.67 -11.50
C ASP A 246 20.90 7.29 -10.07
N ASN A 247 19.88 6.45 -9.94
CA ASN A 247 19.29 6.08 -8.66
C ASN A 247 18.52 4.76 -8.76
N TYR A 248 19.26 3.65 -8.81
CA TYR A 248 18.70 2.31 -8.72
C TYR A 248 18.34 1.96 -7.27
N TRP A 249 17.19 1.30 -7.11
CA TRP A 249 16.69 0.87 -5.81
C TRP A 249 16.89 -0.63 -5.58
N LEU A 250 17.17 -1.38 -6.65
CA LEU A 250 17.53 -2.79 -6.62
C LEU A 250 19.02 -2.96 -6.92
N GLN A 251 19.67 -3.88 -6.22
CA GLN A 251 21.05 -4.27 -6.50
C GLN A 251 21.16 -5.79 -6.47
N SER A 252 21.79 -6.39 -7.49
CA SER A 252 22.05 -7.83 -7.52
C SER A 252 22.95 -8.26 -6.36
N VAL A 253 22.61 -9.37 -5.71
CA VAL A 253 23.48 -10.05 -4.75
C VAL A 253 24.69 -10.67 -5.46
N ASP A 254 24.55 -11.04 -6.73
CA ASP A 254 25.70 -11.51 -7.52
C ASP A 254 26.63 -10.38 -7.95
N ALA A 255 26.11 -9.15 -8.08
CA ALA A 255 26.96 -7.96 -8.11
C ALA A 255 27.67 -7.69 -6.77
N LEU A 256 27.35 -8.43 -5.69
CA LEU A 256 28.09 -8.44 -4.42
C LEU A 256 29.04 -9.65 -4.28
N THR A 257 28.80 -10.76 -5.01
CA THR A 257 29.68 -11.95 -4.99
C THR A 257 30.70 -11.97 -6.13
N GLY A 258 30.41 -11.30 -7.25
CA GLY A 258 31.33 -11.03 -8.37
C GLY A 258 32.03 -9.66 -8.29
N ALA A 259 31.69 -8.84 -7.31
CA ALA A 259 32.44 -7.63 -7.02
C ALA A 259 33.76 -7.98 -6.35
N VAL A 260 34.86 -7.75 -7.08
CA VAL A 260 36.03 -7.04 -6.54
C VAL A 260 35.54 -6.14 -5.41
N GLU A 261 36.06 -6.31 -4.18
CA GLU A 261 35.74 -5.49 -3.00
C GLU A 261 35.12 -4.16 -3.42
N ILE A 262 33.81 -3.95 -3.23
CA ILE A 262 33.20 -2.65 -3.55
C ILE A 262 34.09 -1.62 -2.84
N PRO A 263 34.87 -0.81 -3.59
CA PRO A 263 35.91 -0.04 -2.97
C PRO A 263 35.20 0.97 -2.09
N CYS A 264 35.57 1.01 -0.82
CA CYS A 264 34.99 2.01 0.05
C CYS A 264 35.35 3.39 -0.50
N VAL A 265 34.34 4.25 -0.53
CA VAL A 265 34.54 5.66 -0.84
C VAL A 265 35.43 6.28 0.22
N LEU A 266 36.08 7.40 -0.11
CA LEU A 266 36.88 8.14 0.86
C LEU A 266 36.01 8.43 2.11
N PRO A 267 36.43 7.97 3.31
CA PRO A 267 35.63 8.14 4.51
C PRO A 267 35.52 9.60 4.92
N LEU A 268 34.48 9.90 5.71
CA LEU A 268 34.37 11.20 6.37
C LEU A 268 35.61 11.43 7.26
N THR A 269 36.05 12.69 7.33
CA THR A 269 37.19 13.06 8.17
C THR A 269 36.78 13.15 9.64
N LEU A 270 36.53 11.99 10.24
CA LEU A 270 36.23 11.80 11.66
C LEU A 270 37.46 11.25 12.38
N ARG A 271 37.55 11.51 13.68
CA ARG A 271 38.61 11.01 14.55
C ARG A 271 37.97 10.34 15.78
N PRO A 272 38.67 9.41 16.45
CA PRO A 272 38.28 9.00 17.79
C PRO A 272 38.04 10.22 18.68
N GLY A 273 36.89 10.27 19.34
CA GLY A 273 36.41 11.40 20.12
C GLY A 273 35.42 12.32 19.41
N SER A 274 35.37 12.32 18.06
CA SER A 274 34.39 13.12 17.30
C SER A 274 32.96 12.76 17.71
N ARG A 275 32.07 13.75 17.67
CA ARG A 275 30.64 13.58 17.96
C ARG A 275 29.83 13.73 16.69
N VAL A 276 28.94 12.79 16.46
CA VAL A 276 28.05 12.73 15.30
C VAL A 276 26.64 12.41 15.77
N ALA A 277 25.64 12.70 14.95
CA ALA A 277 24.27 12.23 15.14
C ALA A 277 23.93 11.19 14.06
N VAL A 278 23.05 10.26 14.38
CA VAL A 278 22.35 9.46 13.37
C VAL A 278 21.54 10.42 12.49
N ASN A 279 21.58 10.22 11.17
CA ASN A 279 20.86 11.05 10.20
C ASN A 279 20.14 10.18 9.16
N TYR A 280 18.83 10.34 9.01
CA TYR A 280 18.08 9.80 7.88
C TYR A 280 16.73 10.52 7.65
N TYR A 281 16.35 10.71 6.38
CA TYR A 281 15.09 11.37 6.00
C TYR A 281 14.03 10.42 5.44
N ASP A 282 14.35 9.13 5.33
CA ASP A 282 13.48 8.11 4.72
C ASP A 282 12.52 7.45 5.73
N GLY A 283 12.58 7.85 7.00
CA GLY A 283 11.80 7.25 8.08
C GLY A 283 12.23 5.83 8.45
N VAL A 284 13.36 5.33 7.93
CA VAL A 284 13.88 3.98 8.20
C VAL A 284 15.05 4.06 9.19
N PRO A 285 14.87 3.57 10.44
CA PRO A 285 15.93 3.56 11.44
C PRO A 285 17.21 2.91 10.94
N ARG A 286 18.36 3.48 11.34
CA ARG A 286 19.67 2.93 11.00
C ARG A 286 20.08 1.86 11.99
N ARG A 287 21.05 1.03 11.62
CA ARG A 287 21.36 -0.20 12.36
C ARG A 287 22.74 -0.09 13.01
N LEU A 288 22.80 -0.30 14.32
CA LEU A 288 24.04 -0.51 15.06
C LEU A 288 24.32 -2.01 15.13
N ARG A 289 25.50 -2.45 14.71
CA ARG A 289 25.86 -3.87 14.59
C ARG A 289 27.02 -4.28 15.49
N ALA A 290 27.15 -5.57 15.75
CA ALA A 290 28.23 -6.12 16.58
C ALA A 290 29.60 -6.08 15.89
N GLU A 291 29.65 -6.14 14.56
CA GLU A 291 30.86 -6.16 13.74
C GLU A 291 30.70 -5.25 12.51
N PRO A 292 31.80 -4.80 11.86
CA PRO A 292 31.76 -3.88 10.72
C PRO A 292 31.41 -4.62 9.42
N ASN A 293 30.23 -5.22 9.34
CA ASN A 293 29.71 -5.81 8.12
C ASN A 293 28.18 -5.89 8.15
N VAL A 294 27.55 -5.96 6.98
CA VAL A 294 26.08 -5.97 6.84
C VAL A 294 25.41 -7.26 7.35
N ASN A 295 26.18 -8.35 7.52
CA ASN A 295 25.67 -9.63 7.99
C ASN A 295 25.82 -9.81 9.51
N ALA A 296 26.49 -8.86 10.18
CA ALA A 296 26.74 -8.91 11.61
C ALA A 296 25.44 -8.78 12.42
N GLN A 297 25.43 -9.36 13.62
CA GLN A 297 24.30 -9.27 14.54
C GLN A 297 23.86 -7.82 14.73
N LEU A 298 22.56 -7.56 14.56
CA LEU A 298 21.93 -6.29 14.87
C LEU A 298 21.88 -6.12 16.40
N LEU A 299 22.49 -5.06 16.91
CA LEU A 299 22.45 -4.71 18.33
C LEU A 299 21.26 -3.79 18.63
N LEU A 300 21.12 -2.71 17.84
CA LEU A 300 20.08 -1.71 18.02
C LEU A 300 19.59 -1.17 16.68
N GLU A 301 18.30 -0.91 16.60
CA GLU A 301 17.75 0.07 15.66
C GLU A 301 17.94 1.46 16.25
N MET A 302 18.46 2.37 15.44
CA MET A 302 18.93 3.68 15.82
C MET A 302 17.97 4.73 15.24
N PRO A 303 17.16 5.37 16.09
CA PRO A 303 16.36 6.52 15.70
C PRO A 303 17.23 7.67 15.19
N ASP A 304 16.58 8.58 14.47
CA ASP A 304 17.21 9.79 13.96
C ASP A 304 17.68 10.70 15.10
N GLU A 305 18.66 11.55 14.82
CA GLU A 305 19.22 12.56 15.74
C GLU A 305 19.91 11.99 17.00
N ILE A 306 20.04 10.67 17.14
CA ILE A 306 20.72 10.07 18.29
C ILE A 306 22.22 10.37 18.24
N ALA A 307 22.73 10.99 19.31
CA ALA A 307 24.13 11.39 19.42
C ALA A 307 25.06 10.20 19.72
N LEU A 308 26.14 10.12 18.94
CA LEU A 308 27.18 9.11 18.98
C LEU A 308 28.54 9.76 19.18
N GLN A 309 29.44 9.04 19.85
CA GLN A 309 30.86 9.36 19.89
C GLN A 309 31.62 8.31 19.07
N ILE A 310 32.49 8.76 18.18
CA ILE A 310 33.40 7.87 17.44
C ILE A 310 34.45 7.33 18.43
N ILE A 311 34.57 6.01 18.52
CA ILE A 311 35.58 5.33 19.33
C ILE A 311 36.77 4.93 18.44
N ASP A 312 36.48 4.36 17.27
CA ASP A 312 37.50 3.82 16.37
C ASP A 312 36.97 3.71 14.92
N GLY A 313 37.85 3.37 13.98
CA GLY A 313 37.57 3.24 12.56
C GLY A 313 38.21 4.35 11.71
N PRO A 314 37.92 4.38 10.39
CA PRO A 314 36.92 3.56 9.70
C PRO A 314 37.47 2.18 9.31
N VAL A 315 36.60 1.17 9.32
CA VAL A 315 36.85 -0.14 8.70
C VAL A 315 36.07 -0.23 7.40
N CYS A 316 36.76 -0.52 6.30
CA CYS A 316 36.12 -0.75 5.01
C CYS A 316 35.66 -2.21 4.92
N SER A 317 34.36 -2.43 4.68
CA SER A 317 33.81 -3.78 4.53
C SER A 317 32.44 -3.75 3.86
N GLY A 318 32.25 -4.63 2.87
CA GLY A 318 30.99 -4.73 2.12
C GLY A 318 30.59 -3.45 1.40
N GLY A 319 31.55 -2.61 0.99
CA GLY A 319 31.30 -1.35 0.31
C GLY A 319 30.85 -0.18 1.18
N TYR A 320 31.02 -0.28 2.51
CA TYR A 320 30.73 0.79 3.46
C TYR A 320 31.94 1.07 4.35
N ASN A 321 32.09 2.35 4.73
CA ASN A 321 32.94 2.74 5.85
C ASN A 321 32.18 2.51 7.15
N TRP A 322 32.71 1.67 8.03
CA TRP A 322 32.14 1.36 9.33
C TRP A 322 32.90 2.09 10.43
N TRP A 323 32.18 2.77 11.30
CA TRP A 323 32.73 3.45 12.46
C TRP A 323 32.33 2.72 13.73
N ASN A 324 33.28 2.45 14.61
CA ASN A 324 32.97 1.98 15.95
C ASN A 324 32.50 3.18 16.78
N VAL A 325 31.28 3.11 17.28
CA VAL A 325 30.62 4.23 17.94
C VAL A 325 30.10 3.85 19.31
N ARG A 326 30.10 4.82 20.22
CA ARG A 326 29.41 4.77 21.51
C ARG A 326 28.16 5.64 21.44
N VAL A 327 27.01 5.07 21.76
CA VAL A 327 25.78 5.84 21.94
C VAL A 327 25.90 6.66 23.24
N ILE A 328 25.83 7.99 23.15
CA ILE A 328 26.14 8.87 24.29
C ILE A 328 25.10 8.71 25.42
N SER A 329 23.83 8.51 25.08
CA SER A 329 22.74 8.44 26.06
C SER A 329 22.72 7.13 26.86
N THR A 330 23.20 6.03 26.28
CA THR A 330 23.06 4.68 26.87
C THR A 330 24.40 3.99 27.13
N GLY A 331 25.47 4.42 26.48
CA GLY A 331 26.80 3.80 26.57
C GLY A 331 26.99 2.54 25.71
N TYR A 332 25.98 2.11 24.94
CA TYR A 332 26.12 0.97 24.03
C TYR A 332 27.21 1.23 22.99
N VAL A 333 28.00 0.20 22.69
CA VAL A 333 29.07 0.24 21.70
C VAL A 333 28.78 -0.73 20.58
N GLY A 334 29.00 -0.30 19.34
CA GLY A 334 28.85 -1.13 18.16
C GLY A 334 29.38 -0.44 16.91
N TRP A 335 29.18 -1.08 15.77
CA TRP A 335 29.59 -0.59 14.45
C TRP A 335 28.41 0.03 13.72
N PHE A 336 28.62 1.25 13.21
CA PHE A 336 27.62 2.02 12.50
C PHE A 336 28.15 2.38 11.12
N ALA A 337 27.33 2.16 10.09
CA ALA A 337 27.72 2.44 8.71
C ALA A 337 27.62 3.93 8.40
N GLU A 338 28.69 4.53 7.88
CA GLU A 338 28.77 5.93 7.46
C GLU A 338 27.69 6.32 6.44
N GLY A 339 27.29 5.36 5.59
CA GLY A 339 26.45 5.60 4.42
C GLY A 339 27.30 5.74 3.16
N ARG A 340 26.82 6.54 2.20
CA ARG A 340 27.50 6.80 0.92
C ARG A 340 27.50 8.30 0.60
N PRO A 341 28.35 8.77 -0.32
CA PRO A 341 28.37 10.18 -0.71
C PRO A 341 26.98 10.63 -1.16
N GLY A 342 26.49 11.74 -0.60
CA GLY A 342 25.15 12.27 -0.84
C GLY A 342 24.04 11.67 0.02
N ARG A 343 24.29 10.55 0.72
CA ARG A 343 23.37 9.94 1.70
C ARG A 343 24.16 9.34 2.86
N TYR A 344 24.72 10.22 3.68
CA TYR A 344 25.39 9.82 4.91
C TYR A 344 24.35 9.51 5.99
N ASN A 345 24.58 8.44 6.74
CA ASN A 345 23.80 8.07 7.91
C ASN A 345 24.26 8.83 9.17
N LEU A 346 25.28 9.68 9.03
CA LEU A 346 25.91 10.45 10.09
C LEU A 346 25.87 11.94 9.75
N GLU A 347 25.48 12.75 10.71
CA GLU A 347 25.67 14.21 10.70
C GLU A 347 26.78 14.58 11.69
N ILE A 348 27.72 15.45 11.29
CA ILE A 348 28.84 15.85 12.14
C ILE A 348 28.40 16.95 13.10
N ILE A 349 28.43 16.68 14.39
CA ILE A 349 28.16 17.68 15.45
C ILE A 349 29.47 18.41 15.80
N SER A 350 30.54 17.65 16.05
CA SER A 350 31.87 18.19 16.35
C SER A 350 32.97 17.21 15.97
N ARG A 351 34.10 17.72 15.47
CA ARG A 351 35.27 16.89 15.13
C ARG A 351 36.21 16.74 16.30
#